data_AF-A0A4P7N9E1-F1
#
_entry.id   AF-A0A4P7N9E1-F1
#
_cell.length_a   1.000
_cell.length_b   1.000
_cell.length_c   1.000
_cell.angle_alpha   90.00
_cell.angle_beta   90.00
_cell.angle_gamma   90.00
#
_symmetry.space_group_name_H-M   'P 1'
#
loop_
_entity.id
_entity.type
_entity.pdbx_description
1 polymer ?
#
loop_
_entity_poly.entity_id
_entity_poly.type
_entity_poly.pdbx_seq_one_letter_code
_entity_poly.pdbx_strand_id
1 'polypeptide(L)'
;MHPNTILLIAAGLLNGTAAFRCAIGSAGSCTFRKMPTEELTRCAITCNVRGLFAECSCPLNFPNRAEWIDTMRNECITQTQFSFRSQCQNADPNRVIRIKRPAELDSVSGLEE
;
A
#
# COMPACT_ATOMS: atom_id res chain seq x y z
N MET A 1 44.20 9.97 21.66
CA MET A 1 43.24 8.95 22.14
C MET A 1 41.90 9.22 21.46
N HIS A 2 41.49 8.33 20.55
CA HIS A 2 40.16 8.36 19.92
C HIS A 2 39.16 7.61 20.79
N PRO A 3 37.88 7.96 20.71
CA PRO A 3 36.85 6.94 20.62
C PRO A 3 36.02 7.11 19.34
N ASN A 4 36.13 6.10 18.49
CA ASN A 4 35.15 5.76 17.46
C ASN A 4 33.78 5.56 18.12
N THR A 5 32.72 6.11 17.53
CA THR A 5 31.37 5.59 17.72
C THR A 5 30.75 5.40 16.35
N ILE A 6 30.98 4.21 15.77
CA ILE A 6 30.25 3.74 14.60
C ILE A 6 28.95 3.15 15.11
N LEU A 7 27.85 3.89 14.98
CA LEU A 7 26.51 3.40 15.29
C LEU A 7 26.00 2.59 14.08
N LEU A 8 26.15 1.27 14.16
CA LEU A 8 25.60 0.31 13.22
C LEU A 8 24.07 0.27 13.37
N ILE A 9 23.35 0.89 12.44
CA ILE A 9 21.91 0.69 12.30
C ILE A 9 21.72 -0.64 11.57
N ALA A 10 21.53 -1.71 12.34
CA ALA A 10 21.06 -2.99 11.83
C ALA A 10 19.58 -2.84 11.44
N ALA A 11 19.31 -2.55 10.17
CA ALA A 11 17.98 -2.72 9.59
C ALA A 11 17.77 -4.22 9.37
N GLY A 12 17.05 -4.85 10.31
CA GLY A 12 16.71 -6.26 10.26
C GLY A 12 15.91 -6.61 9.00
N LEU A 13 16.39 -7.64 8.30
CA LEU A 13 15.61 -8.45 7.38
C LEU A 13 14.58 -9.25 8.20
N LEU A 14 13.39 -8.68 8.43
CA LEU A 14 12.28 -9.37 9.08
C LEU A 14 11.15 -9.49 8.07
N ASN A 15 10.67 -10.73 7.87
CA ASN A 15 9.56 -11.12 7.00
C ASN A 15 8.42 -10.10 7.03
N GLY A 16 8.42 -9.20 6.04
CA GLY A 16 7.81 -7.89 6.17
C GLY A 16 6.31 -7.88 5.90
N THR A 17 5.49 -8.13 6.90
CA THR A 17 4.26 -7.34 7.00
C THR A 17 4.72 -5.90 7.16
N ALA A 18 4.62 -5.08 6.10
CA ALA A 18 5.06 -3.69 6.16
C ALA A 18 4.13 -2.91 7.11
N ALA A 19 4.51 -2.85 8.38
CA ALA A 19 3.84 -2.02 9.35
C ALA A 19 4.18 -0.55 9.07
N PHE A 20 3.17 0.30 8.91
CA PHE A 20 3.33 1.73 8.68
C PHE A 20 2.56 2.52 9.73
N ARG A 21 3.02 3.74 10.01
CA ARG A 21 2.49 4.59 11.09
C ARG A 21 1.56 5.64 10.50
N CYS A 22 0.40 5.80 11.12
CA CYS A 22 -0.60 6.81 10.82
C CYS A 22 -0.96 7.63 12.06
N ALA A 23 -1.64 8.76 11.85
CA ALA A 23 -2.20 9.53 12.94
C ALA A 23 -3.24 8.69 13.72
N ILE A 24 -3.37 8.97 15.03
CA ILE A 24 -4.41 8.32 15.84
C ILE A 24 -5.78 8.63 15.23
N GLY A 25 -6.62 7.61 15.11
CA GLY A 25 -7.93 7.72 14.47
C GLY A 25 -7.88 7.63 12.95
N SER A 26 -6.73 7.46 12.31
CA SER A 26 -6.64 7.07 10.90
C SER A 26 -6.80 5.55 10.71
N ALA A 27 -7.07 5.16 9.48
CA ALA A 27 -7.02 3.78 9.01
C ALA A 27 -5.94 3.62 7.93
N GLY A 28 -5.71 2.40 7.48
CA GLY A 28 -4.71 2.09 6.46
C GLY A 28 -5.34 1.65 5.14
N SER A 29 -4.61 1.83 4.05
CA SER A 29 -4.94 1.28 2.73
C SER A 29 -3.71 0.56 2.19
N CYS A 30 -3.91 -0.69 1.80
CA CYS A 30 -2.89 -1.59 1.28
C CYS A 30 -3.04 -1.73 -0.23
N THR A 31 -1.91 -1.75 -0.96
CA THR A 31 -1.93 -1.88 -2.41
C THR A 31 -1.29 -3.20 -2.83
N PHE A 32 -2.04 -4.04 -3.53
CA PHE A 32 -1.59 -5.34 -4.01
C PHE A 32 -1.45 -5.36 -5.54
N ARG A 33 -0.51 -6.15 -6.03
CA ARG A 33 -0.28 -6.42 -7.45
C ARG A 33 -0.42 -7.89 -7.77
N LYS A 34 -1.17 -8.23 -8.82
CA LYS A 34 -1.35 -9.59 -9.30
C LYS A 34 -0.17 -10.03 -10.17
N MET A 35 0.65 -10.97 -9.72
CA MET A 35 1.74 -11.52 -10.53
C MET A 35 1.21 -12.54 -11.58
N PRO A 36 1.79 -12.57 -12.80
CA PRO A 36 2.88 -11.74 -13.34
C PRO A 36 2.41 -10.41 -13.97
N THR A 37 1.12 -10.11 -13.92
CA THR A 37 0.53 -8.90 -14.51
C THR A 37 0.84 -7.62 -13.70
N GLU A 38 0.54 -6.45 -14.27
CA GLU A 38 0.62 -5.17 -13.54
C GLU A 38 -0.74 -4.72 -12.99
N GLU A 39 -1.71 -5.62 -12.88
CA GLU A 39 -3.01 -5.33 -12.29
C GLU A 39 -2.86 -5.00 -10.80
N LEU A 40 -3.45 -3.87 -10.39
CA LEU A 40 -3.43 -3.41 -9.00
C LEU A 40 -4.82 -3.46 -8.38
N THR A 41 -4.85 -3.74 -7.09
CA THR A 41 -6.05 -3.60 -6.26
C THR A 41 -5.68 -2.95 -4.94
N ARG A 42 -6.66 -2.31 -4.30
CA ARG A 42 -6.50 -1.68 -2.99
C ARG A 42 -7.61 -2.08 -2.06
N CYS A 43 -7.27 -2.25 -0.79
CA CYS A 43 -8.25 -2.49 0.26
C CYS A 43 -7.87 -1.78 1.54
N ALA A 44 -8.88 -1.48 2.35
CA ALA A 44 -8.72 -0.78 3.61
C ALA A 44 -8.48 -1.76 4.78
N ILE A 45 -7.74 -1.30 5.78
CA ILE A 45 -7.43 -2.02 7.02
C ILE A 45 -7.58 -1.11 8.24
N THR A 46 -7.96 -1.69 9.36
CA THR A 46 -7.91 -1.01 10.67
C THR A 46 -6.47 -0.95 11.17
N CYS A 47 -6.16 0.10 11.94
CA CYS A 47 -4.85 0.26 12.57
C CYS A 47 -4.98 0.17 14.09
N ASN A 48 -3.95 -0.37 14.75
CA ASN A 48 -3.91 -0.49 16.20
C ASN A 48 -3.25 0.74 16.81
N VAL A 49 -3.86 1.34 17.84
CA VAL A 49 -3.24 2.47 18.54
C VAL A 49 -2.07 1.96 19.39
N ARG A 50 -0.88 2.53 19.16
CA ARG A 50 0.37 2.22 19.86
C ARG A 50 0.97 3.53 20.40
N GLY A 51 0.60 3.88 21.63
CA GLY A 51 1.05 5.12 22.26
C GLY A 51 0.54 6.36 21.52
N LEU A 52 1.46 7.10 20.88
CA LEU A 52 1.16 8.38 20.22
C LEU A 52 0.82 8.26 18.72
N PHE A 53 0.75 7.05 18.17
CA PHE A 53 0.44 6.81 16.77
C PHE A 53 -0.47 5.59 16.60
N ALA A 54 -1.04 5.45 15.39
CA ALA A 54 -1.72 4.23 14.96
C ALA A 54 -0.77 3.41 14.06
N GLU A 55 -0.60 2.13 14.36
CA GLU A 55 0.21 1.19 13.61
C GLU A 55 -0.69 0.32 12.73
N CYS A 56 -0.52 0.44 11.42
CA CYS A 56 -1.27 -0.29 10.40
C CYS A 56 -0.39 -1.40 9.83
N SER A 57 -0.92 -2.61 9.65
CA SER A 57 -0.16 -3.73 9.08
C SER A 57 -0.90 -4.36 7.93
N CYS A 58 -0.30 -4.34 6.74
CA CYS A 58 -0.83 -5.01 5.55
C CYS A 58 -0.43 -6.50 5.55
N PRO A 59 -1.32 -7.41 5.11
CA PRO A 59 -0.92 -8.78 4.87
C PRO A 59 0.04 -8.85 3.68
N LEU A 60 0.92 -9.85 3.66
CA LEU A 60 1.87 -10.07 2.57
C LEU A 60 1.18 -10.35 1.22
N ASN A 61 0.05 -11.04 1.28
CA ASN A 61 -0.77 -11.40 0.14
C ASN A 61 -2.18 -10.86 0.33
N PHE A 62 -2.88 -10.60 -0.78
CA PHE A 62 -4.29 -10.27 -0.70
C PHE A 62 -5.05 -11.44 -0.05
N PRO A 63 -6.03 -11.19 0.85
CA PRO A 63 -6.71 -12.27 1.56
C PRO A 63 -7.24 -13.35 0.61
N ASN A 64 -6.84 -14.60 0.89
CA ASN A 64 -7.19 -15.79 0.11
C ASN A 64 -6.68 -15.83 -1.35
N ARG A 65 -5.67 -15.02 -1.69
CA ARG A 65 -5.11 -14.96 -3.06
C ARG A 65 -3.59 -14.78 -3.04
N ALA A 66 -2.86 -15.88 -3.16
CA ALA A 66 -1.39 -15.87 -3.12
C ALA A 66 -0.76 -15.13 -4.31
N GLU A 67 -1.44 -15.07 -5.45
CA GLU A 67 -0.95 -14.41 -6.66
C GLU A 67 -0.94 -12.86 -6.56
N TRP A 68 -1.63 -12.31 -5.56
CA TRP A 68 -1.66 -10.88 -5.29
C TRP A 68 -0.73 -10.54 -4.14
N ILE A 69 0.35 -9.83 -4.42
CA ILE A 69 1.42 -9.53 -3.47
C ILE A 69 1.36 -8.06 -3.09
N ASP A 70 1.51 -7.75 -1.81
CA ASP A 70 1.59 -6.37 -1.32
C ASP A 70 2.76 -5.63 -2.00
N THR A 71 2.50 -4.42 -2.45
CA THR A 71 3.48 -3.58 -3.15
C THR A 71 4.25 -2.66 -2.22
N MET A 72 3.93 -2.68 -0.92
CA MET A 72 4.40 -1.73 0.09
C MET A 72 4.03 -0.27 -0.19
N ARG A 73 3.20 0.01 -1.22
CA ARG A 73 2.64 1.34 -1.51
C ARG A 73 1.40 1.58 -0.65
N ASN A 74 1.62 1.60 0.66
CA ASN A 74 0.57 1.67 1.67
C ASN A 74 0.35 3.14 2.08
N GLU A 75 -0.90 3.52 2.34
CA GLU A 75 -1.29 4.90 2.62
C GLU A 75 -2.16 5.01 3.86
N CYS A 76 -2.01 6.10 4.62
CA CYS A 76 -2.93 6.45 5.69
C CYS A 76 -4.18 7.08 5.10
N ILE A 77 -5.36 6.59 5.50
CA ILE A 77 -6.66 7.08 5.07
C ILE A 77 -7.48 7.55 6.27
N THR A 78 -8.44 8.46 6.03
CA THR A 78 -9.36 8.92 7.08
C THR A 78 -10.41 7.84 7.40
N GLN A 79 -11.07 7.93 8.56
CA GLN A 79 -12.20 7.04 8.89
C GLN A 79 -13.31 7.12 7.84
N THR A 80 -13.58 8.33 7.31
CA THR A 80 -14.55 8.51 6.24
C THR A 80 -14.17 7.67 5.02
N GLN A 81 -12.92 7.76 4.56
CA GLN A 81 -12.43 6.94 3.44
C GLN A 81 -12.47 5.44 3.74
N PHE A 82 -12.18 5.05 4.98
CA PHE A 82 -12.27 3.66 5.44
C PHE A 82 -13.69 3.10 5.30
N SER A 83 -14.71 3.86 5.68
CA SER A 83 -16.12 3.45 5.57
C SER A 83 -16.61 3.28 4.12
N PHE A 84 -16.02 3.99 3.15
CA PHE A 84 -16.38 3.89 1.73
C PHE A 84 -15.52 2.91 0.94
N ARG A 85 -14.42 2.42 1.50
CA ARG A 85 -13.50 1.49 0.84
C ARG A 85 -13.84 0.05 1.19
N SER A 86 -13.59 -0.86 0.25
CA SER A 86 -13.67 -2.29 0.51
C SER A 86 -12.59 -2.71 1.51
N GLN A 87 -13.00 -3.34 2.60
CA GLN A 87 -12.09 -3.86 3.63
C GLN A 87 -11.36 -5.09 3.09
N CYS A 88 -10.08 -5.30 3.41
CA CYS A 88 -9.29 -6.39 2.81
C CYS A 88 -9.94 -7.77 2.97
N GLN A 89 -10.60 -8.04 4.10
CA GLN A 89 -11.33 -9.31 4.32
C GLN A 89 -12.56 -9.51 3.40
N ASN A 90 -13.12 -8.43 2.86
CA ASN A 90 -14.34 -8.41 2.05
C ASN A 90 -14.12 -7.78 0.65
N ALA A 91 -12.87 -7.47 0.30
CA ALA A 91 -12.56 -6.77 -0.93
C ALA A 91 -12.51 -7.76 -2.09
N ASP A 92 -13.16 -7.42 -3.21
CA ASP A 92 -13.10 -8.21 -4.42
C ASP A 92 -11.78 -7.90 -5.17
N PRO A 93 -10.87 -8.87 -5.30
CA PRO A 93 -9.61 -8.66 -6.01
C PRO A 93 -9.82 -8.49 -7.53
N ASN A 94 -10.97 -8.89 -8.07
CA ASN A 94 -11.30 -8.71 -9.49
C ASN A 94 -11.72 -7.27 -9.82
N ARG A 95 -11.97 -6.43 -8.81
CA ARG A 95 -12.14 -4.99 -8.96
C ARG A 95 -10.78 -4.32 -9.17
N VAL A 96 -10.23 -4.49 -10.38
CA VAL A 96 -8.90 -4.01 -10.76
C VAL A 96 -8.89 -2.51 -10.98
N ILE A 97 -7.97 -1.81 -10.31
CA ILE A 97 -7.63 -0.42 -10.62
C ILE A 97 -6.56 -0.45 -11.70
N ARG A 98 -6.96 -0.23 -12.96
CA ARG A 98 -6.02 -0.06 -14.06
C ARG A 98 -5.42 1.34 -13.99
N ILE A 99 -4.16 1.44 -13.57
CA ILE A 99 -3.38 2.66 -13.82
C ILE A 99 -3.09 2.67 -15.32
N LYS A 100 -3.72 3.58 -16.08
CA LYS A 100 -3.20 3.92 -17.40
C LYS A 100 -1.78 4.44 -17.17
N ARG A 101 -0.78 3.70 -17.62
CA ARG A 101 0.60 4.20 -17.66
C ARG A 101 0.57 5.50 -18.48
N PRO A 102 1.15 6.62 -18.02
CA PRO A 102 1.42 7.76 -18.89
C PRO A 102 2.54 7.36 -19.85
N ALA A 103 2.17 6.61 -20.88
CA ALA A 103 2.87 6.55 -22.15
C ALA A 103 1.80 6.96 -23.17
N GLU A 104 2.11 7.96 -24.00
CA GLU A 104 1.20 8.68 -24.92
C GLU A 104 0.50 9.90 -24.31
N LEU A 105 1.32 10.85 -23.85
CA LEU A 105 1.03 12.27 -24.07
C LEU A 105 1.99 12.77 -25.17
N ASP A 106 1.86 12.24 -26.38
CA ASP A 106 2.37 12.92 -27.58
C ASP A 106 1.66 12.40 -28.84
N SER A 107 1.25 13.35 -29.69
CA SER A 107 0.86 13.20 -31.09
C SER A 107 -0.51 12.58 -31.46
N VAL A 108 -1.59 13.38 -31.35
CA VAL A 108 -2.44 13.65 -32.52
C VAL A 108 -2.64 15.17 -32.63
N SER A 109 -1.78 15.78 -33.43
CA SER A 109 -2.10 16.98 -34.19
C SER A 109 -2.90 16.54 -35.42
N GLY A 110 -3.94 17.31 -35.76
CA GLY A 110 -4.86 17.13 -36.89
C GLY A 110 -6.18 17.78 -36.46
N LEU A 111 -6.37 19.10 -36.59
CA LEU A 111 -6.34 19.93 -37.80
C LEU A 111 -7.27 19.35 -38.87
N GLU A 112 -8.42 20.03 -39.04
CA GLU A 112 -9.32 20.01 -40.21
C GLU A 112 -10.03 18.66 -40.46
N GLU A 113 -11.35 18.56 -40.59
CA GLU A 113 -12.28 19.32 -41.44
C GLU A 113 -13.67 19.49 -40.79
#